data_AF-A0A2E5SGV4-F1
#
_entry.id   AF-A0A2E5SGV4-F1
#
_cell.length_a   1.000
_cell.length_b   1.000
_cell.length_c   1.000
_cell.angle_alpha   90.00
_cell.angle_beta   90.00
_cell.angle_gamma   90.00
#
_symmetry.space_group_name_H-M   'P 1'
#
loop_
_entity.id
_entity.type
_entity.pdbx_description
1 polymer ?
#
loop_
_entity_poly.entity_id
_entity_poly.type
_entity_poly.pdbx_seq_one_letter_code
_entity_poly.pdbx_strand_id
1 'polypeptide(L)'
;MKKLLYIFIVIFMSCESFGELKEQSGISYYDAVAFGWQAFFDNDYELALNWFNTAYEAIDQDLHNSAHVGIAWTYHFIANYGTEEQLVLCGGGVDECRNAAFEEFLYDTDEAEAVESYDENCIYFEFCCDDCFVNDRGLGLSFHYIKEAIDTDNDILLSEQIVVLQEFLDSNTIPQVDSDYMFMAGKPTGTLGETVIWDSNTIAVYLAGLYLRTNQINETTDNSKACELLLEHELSCDITSCEDADYYYHDLIQCIEQQSLENQVPFSE
;
A
#
# COMPACT_ATOMS: atom_id res chain seq x y z
N MET A 1 39.42 -19.68 -31.06
CA MET A 1 37.95 -19.68 -31.22
C MET A 1 37.40 -21.04 -30.84
N LYS A 2 36.28 -21.10 -30.11
CA LYS A 2 35.69 -22.25 -29.38
C LYS A 2 36.20 -22.37 -27.94
N LYS A 3 35.41 -21.83 -26.99
CA LYS A 3 35.34 -22.09 -25.53
C LYS A 3 34.92 -20.86 -24.68
N LEU A 4 34.13 -19.95 -25.25
CA LEU A 4 33.54 -18.80 -24.53
C LEU A 4 32.07 -18.58 -24.94
N LEU A 5 31.29 -19.67 -25.05
CA LEU A 5 29.89 -19.59 -25.48
C LEU A 5 29.05 -20.73 -24.87
N TYR A 6 29.21 -20.97 -23.56
CA TYR A 6 28.41 -21.94 -22.82
C TYR A 6 27.82 -21.40 -21.51
N ILE A 7 27.97 -20.11 -21.21
CA ILE A 7 27.35 -19.49 -20.03
C ILE A 7 26.11 -18.64 -20.41
N PHE A 8 25.92 -18.34 -21.70
CA PHE A 8 24.78 -17.53 -22.16
C PHE A 8 23.50 -18.34 -22.49
N ILE A 9 23.49 -19.66 -22.25
CA ILE A 9 22.36 -20.54 -22.59
C ILE A 9 21.59 -21.01 -21.33
N VAL A 10 22.11 -20.74 -20.12
CA VAL A 10 21.43 -21.11 -18.86
C VAL A 10 20.48 -20.01 -18.35
N ILE A 11 20.51 -18.80 -18.93
CA ILE A 11 19.65 -17.68 -18.50
C ILE A 11 18.40 -17.50 -19.40
N PHE A 12 18.32 -18.19 -20.54
CA PHE A 12 17.23 -17.98 -21.53
C PHE A 12 16.40 -19.23 -21.87
N MET A 13 16.51 -20.33 -21.10
CA MET A 13 15.69 -21.55 -21.31
C MET A 13 15.21 -22.19 -20.00
N SER A 14 14.35 -21.47 -19.28
CA SER A 14 13.37 -21.99 -18.32
C SER A 14 12.56 -20.77 -17.83
N CYS A 15 11.25 -20.60 -18.02
CA CYS A 15 10.18 -21.44 -18.54
C CYS A 15 9.06 -20.50 -19.02
N GLU A 16 8.62 -20.63 -20.27
CA GLU A 16 7.31 -20.11 -20.71
C GLU A 16 6.22 -21.02 -20.11
N SER A 17 5.87 -20.79 -18.85
CA SER A 17 4.60 -21.16 -18.23
C SER A 17 4.53 -20.47 -16.86
N PHE A 18 3.95 -19.28 -16.82
CA PHE A 18 3.44 -18.70 -15.57
C PHE A 18 2.33 -19.62 -15.07
N GLY A 19 2.64 -20.40 -14.03
CA GLY A 19 1.74 -21.36 -13.43
C GLY A 19 2.33 -21.77 -12.09
N GLU A 20 1.74 -21.23 -11.02
CA GLU A 20 1.98 -21.56 -9.61
C GLU A 20 3.45 -21.64 -9.17
N LEU A 21 3.92 -20.65 -8.39
CA LEU A 21 5.21 -20.67 -7.67
C LEU A 21 5.35 -21.81 -6.63
N LYS A 22 4.47 -22.81 -6.63
CA LYS A 22 4.28 -23.85 -5.60
C LYS A 22 5.43 -24.83 -5.39
N GLU A 23 6.59 -24.64 -6.00
CA GLU A 23 7.71 -25.59 -5.85
C GLU A 23 9.08 -24.91 -5.74
N GLN A 24 9.20 -23.80 -5.01
CA GLN A 24 10.50 -23.34 -4.51
C GLN A 24 10.77 -23.90 -3.10
N SER A 25 11.22 -25.15 -3.03
CA SER A 25 11.76 -25.70 -1.79
C SER A 25 12.98 -24.87 -1.34
N GLY A 26 12.85 -24.09 -0.28
CA GLY A 26 13.97 -23.40 0.37
C GLY A 26 13.92 -21.87 0.42
N ILE A 27 12.84 -21.23 -0.03
CA ILE A 27 12.57 -19.82 0.30
C ILE A 27 11.90 -19.79 1.68
N SER A 28 12.41 -18.95 2.59
CA SER A 28 11.81 -18.77 3.92
C SER A 28 10.59 -17.86 3.85
N TYR A 29 9.72 -17.95 4.86
CA TYR A 29 8.62 -17.00 5.05
C TYR A 29 9.08 -15.53 4.89
N TYR A 30 10.17 -15.15 5.56
CA TYR A 30 10.68 -13.78 5.57
C TYR A 30 11.23 -13.33 4.21
N ASP A 31 11.90 -14.23 3.49
CA ASP A 31 12.38 -13.95 2.13
C ASP A 31 11.18 -13.67 1.19
N ALA A 32 10.13 -14.49 1.28
CA ALA A 32 8.92 -14.31 0.48
C ALA A 32 8.20 -12.99 0.81
N VAL A 33 8.10 -12.61 2.08
CA VAL A 33 7.57 -11.30 2.49
C VAL A 33 8.41 -10.15 1.92
N ALA A 34 9.74 -10.24 2.01
CA ALA A 34 10.62 -9.20 1.47
C ALA A 34 10.47 -9.06 -0.06
N PHE A 35 10.43 -10.17 -0.80
CA PHE A 35 10.19 -10.14 -2.25
C PHE A 35 8.80 -9.61 -2.61
N GLY A 36 7.79 -9.90 -1.79
CA GLY A 36 6.45 -9.33 -1.94
C GLY A 36 6.46 -7.81 -1.83
N TRP A 37 7.12 -7.27 -0.80
CA TRP A 37 7.26 -5.82 -0.64
C TRP A 37 8.07 -5.17 -1.75
N GLN A 38 9.17 -5.77 -2.19
CA GLN A 38 9.94 -5.25 -3.33
C GLN A 38 9.08 -5.19 -4.60
N ALA A 39 8.35 -6.26 -4.92
CA ALA A 39 7.47 -6.30 -6.09
C ALA A 39 6.31 -5.30 -5.97
N PHE A 40 5.76 -5.14 -4.76
CA PHE A 40 4.77 -4.10 -4.47
C PHE A 40 5.35 -2.71 -4.77
N PHE A 41 6.59 -2.44 -4.37
CA PHE A 41 7.22 -1.16 -4.65
C PHE A 41 7.64 -0.96 -6.12
N ASP A 42 7.68 -2.03 -6.89
CA ASP A 42 7.93 -2.02 -8.34
C ASP A 42 6.62 -1.89 -9.16
N ASN A 43 5.46 -1.70 -8.51
CA ASN A 43 4.13 -1.73 -9.13
C ASN A 43 3.72 -3.08 -9.76
N ASP A 44 4.49 -4.14 -9.54
CA ASP A 44 4.15 -5.47 -10.02
C ASP A 44 3.23 -6.17 -9.01
N TYR A 45 1.99 -5.71 -8.93
CA TYR A 45 1.02 -6.20 -7.95
C TYR A 45 0.68 -7.68 -8.11
N GLU A 46 0.73 -8.22 -9.34
CA GLU A 46 0.56 -9.66 -9.55
C GLU A 46 1.72 -10.43 -8.93
N LEU A 47 2.97 -10.00 -9.16
CA LEU A 47 4.15 -10.61 -8.55
C LEU A 47 4.17 -10.44 -7.02
N ALA A 48 3.76 -9.27 -6.51
CA ALA A 48 3.64 -9.00 -5.09
C ALA A 48 2.69 -10.00 -4.41
N LEU A 49 1.46 -10.14 -4.94
CA LEU A 49 0.48 -11.09 -4.43
C LEU A 49 0.98 -12.53 -4.50
N ASN A 50 1.66 -12.89 -5.58
CA ASN A 50 2.27 -14.20 -5.74
C ASN A 50 3.31 -14.50 -4.64
N TRP A 51 4.14 -13.53 -4.28
CA TRP A 51 5.11 -13.68 -3.20
C TRP A 51 4.47 -13.71 -1.82
N PHE A 52 3.52 -12.82 -1.53
CA PHE A 52 2.84 -12.84 -0.24
C PHE A 52 1.99 -14.11 -0.03
N ASN A 53 1.34 -14.63 -1.08
CA ASN A 53 0.67 -15.93 -1.02
C ASN A 53 1.67 -17.07 -0.80
N THR A 54 2.87 -16.99 -1.38
CA THR A 54 3.94 -17.96 -1.10
C THR A 54 4.38 -17.90 0.37
N ALA A 55 4.49 -16.69 0.94
CA ALA A 55 4.74 -16.52 2.36
C ALA A 55 3.61 -17.11 3.21
N TYR A 56 2.36 -16.87 2.84
CA TYR A 56 1.18 -17.41 3.53
C TYR A 56 1.13 -18.94 3.55
N GLU A 57 1.61 -19.60 2.48
CA GLU A 57 1.71 -21.06 2.39
C GLU A 57 2.98 -21.64 3.04
N ALA A 58 3.88 -20.77 3.56
CA ALA A 58 5.16 -21.20 4.11
C ALA A 58 4.99 -21.97 5.43
N ILE A 59 5.68 -23.10 5.54
CA ILE A 59 5.57 -24.04 6.68
C ILE A 59 6.60 -23.80 7.78
N ASP A 60 7.55 -22.89 7.54
CA ASP A 60 8.62 -22.52 8.47
C ASP A 60 8.21 -21.40 9.44
N GLN A 61 6.98 -20.89 9.30
CA GLN A 61 6.38 -19.92 10.21
C GLN A 61 4.90 -20.25 10.45
N ASP A 62 4.46 -20.14 11.71
CA ASP A 62 3.07 -20.43 12.11
C ASP A 62 2.18 -19.18 12.07
N LEU A 63 2.79 -17.99 12.03
CA LEU A 63 2.12 -16.68 12.14
C LEU A 63 2.44 -15.81 10.92
N HIS A 64 1.48 -15.69 10.00
CA HIS A 64 1.65 -15.06 8.68
C HIS A 64 1.19 -13.59 8.61
N ASN A 65 1.21 -12.86 9.73
CA ASN A 65 0.64 -11.51 9.84
C ASN A 65 1.20 -10.53 8.79
N SER A 66 2.51 -10.51 8.57
CA SER A 66 3.12 -9.62 7.57
C SER A 66 2.69 -9.97 6.13
N ALA A 67 2.46 -11.25 5.81
CA ALA A 67 1.91 -11.66 4.53
C ALA A 67 0.47 -11.14 4.34
N HIS A 68 -0.40 -11.29 5.36
CA HIS A 68 -1.75 -10.71 5.34
C HIS A 68 -1.70 -9.20 5.07
N VAL A 69 -0.83 -8.48 5.78
CA VAL A 69 -0.68 -7.03 5.64
C VAL A 69 -0.18 -6.65 4.24
N GLY A 70 0.79 -7.37 3.70
CA GLY A 70 1.28 -7.16 2.33
C GLY A 70 0.19 -7.38 1.26
N ILE A 71 -0.62 -8.44 1.40
CA ILE A 71 -1.77 -8.71 0.53
C ILE A 71 -2.79 -7.58 0.65
N ALA A 72 -3.13 -7.19 1.88
CA ALA A 72 -4.10 -6.15 2.17
C ALA A 72 -3.72 -4.81 1.52
N TRP A 73 -2.48 -4.38 1.70
CA TRP A 73 -1.95 -3.18 1.06
C TRP A 73 -1.94 -3.31 -0.46
N THR A 74 -1.56 -4.47 -1.01
CA THR A 74 -1.59 -4.69 -2.46
C THR A 74 -2.99 -4.50 -3.04
N TYR A 75 -4.03 -5.12 -2.45
CA TYR A 75 -5.41 -4.90 -2.88
C TYR A 75 -5.90 -3.47 -2.67
N HIS A 76 -5.50 -2.83 -1.57
CA HIS A 76 -5.84 -1.45 -1.28
C HIS A 76 -5.30 -0.49 -2.35
N PHE A 77 -4.08 -0.72 -2.82
CA PHE A 77 -3.46 0.07 -3.88
C PHE A 77 -4.09 -0.19 -5.25
N ILE A 78 -4.37 -1.45 -5.59
CA ILE A 78 -5.09 -1.79 -6.83
C ILE A 78 -6.46 -1.09 -6.87
N ALA A 79 -7.17 -0.99 -5.74
CA ALA A 79 -8.46 -0.30 -5.68
C ALA A 79 -8.37 1.19 -6.11
N ASN A 80 -7.31 1.87 -5.68
CA ASN A 80 -7.20 3.32 -5.80
C ASN A 80 -6.44 3.74 -7.05
N TYR A 81 -5.43 2.99 -7.46
CA TYR A 81 -4.52 3.34 -8.56
C TYR A 81 -4.38 2.25 -9.62
N GLY A 82 -4.93 1.06 -9.38
CA GLY A 82 -4.84 -0.06 -10.32
C GLY A 82 -5.57 0.19 -11.63
N THR A 83 -5.01 -0.40 -12.69
CA THR A 83 -5.64 -0.50 -14.01
C THR A 83 -6.82 -1.46 -14.01
N GLU A 84 -7.67 -1.40 -15.05
CA GLU A 84 -8.77 -2.37 -15.24
C GLU A 84 -8.30 -3.83 -15.25
N GLU A 85 -7.09 -4.09 -15.75
CA GLU A 85 -6.50 -5.43 -15.76
C GLU A 85 -6.12 -5.87 -14.34
N GLN A 86 -5.51 -4.98 -13.55
CA GLN A 86 -5.11 -5.28 -12.17
C GLN A 86 -6.32 -5.47 -11.24
N LEU A 87 -7.44 -4.78 -11.48
CA LEU A 87 -8.68 -4.97 -10.71
C LEU A 87 -9.19 -6.43 -10.75
N VAL A 88 -8.86 -7.19 -11.80
CA VAL A 88 -9.23 -8.62 -11.89
C VAL A 88 -8.58 -9.45 -10.78
N LEU A 89 -7.42 -9.05 -10.27
CA LEU A 89 -6.67 -9.76 -9.22
C LEU A 89 -7.44 -9.85 -7.89
N CYS A 90 -8.43 -8.99 -7.68
CA CYS A 90 -9.21 -8.89 -6.44
C CYS A 90 -10.73 -9.05 -6.65
N GLY A 91 -11.17 -9.50 -7.83
CA GLY A 91 -12.59 -9.74 -8.11
C GLY A 91 -13.19 -8.88 -9.24
N GLY A 92 -12.41 -7.99 -9.86
CA GLY A 92 -12.78 -7.28 -11.08
C GLY A 92 -13.35 -5.87 -10.89
N GLY A 93 -13.42 -5.37 -9.67
CA GLY A 93 -13.93 -4.04 -9.37
C GLY A 93 -13.28 -3.42 -8.13
N VAL A 94 -13.46 -2.10 -8.00
CA VAL A 94 -12.82 -1.31 -6.94
C VAL A 94 -13.34 -1.71 -5.56
N ASP A 95 -14.65 -1.94 -5.43
CA ASP A 95 -15.23 -2.32 -4.14
C ASP A 95 -14.86 -3.75 -3.74
N GLU A 96 -14.74 -4.67 -4.69
CA GLU A 96 -14.22 -6.02 -4.44
C GLU A 96 -12.78 -5.98 -3.92
N CYS A 97 -11.90 -5.19 -4.54
CA CYS A 97 -10.55 -4.93 -4.03
C CYS A 97 -10.54 -4.36 -2.61
N ARG A 98 -11.39 -3.37 -2.34
CA ARG A 98 -11.45 -2.73 -1.02
C ARG A 98 -11.93 -3.69 0.06
N ASN A 99 -12.91 -4.53 -0.26
CA ASN A 99 -13.40 -5.55 0.65
C ASN A 99 -12.34 -6.63 0.89
N ALA A 100 -11.66 -7.10 -0.16
CA ALA A 100 -10.57 -8.06 -0.03
C ALA A 100 -9.43 -7.49 0.84
N ALA A 101 -9.03 -6.24 0.62
CA ALA A 101 -8.04 -5.57 1.46
C ALA A 101 -8.46 -5.52 2.94
N PHE A 102 -9.72 -5.19 3.19
CA PHE A 102 -10.25 -5.11 4.56
C PHE A 102 -10.29 -6.46 5.25
N GLU A 103 -10.74 -7.51 4.56
CA GLU A 103 -10.76 -8.88 5.11
C GLU A 103 -9.35 -9.32 5.52
N GLU A 104 -8.33 -9.00 4.73
CA GLU A 104 -6.93 -9.29 5.05
C GLU A 104 -6.40 -8.46 6.23
N PHE A 105 -6.77 -7.17 6.34
CA PHE A 105 -6.45 -6.37 7.53
C PHE A 105 -7.17 -6.85 8.81
N LEU A 106 -8.22 -7.68 8.69
CA LEU A 106 -8.96 -8.25 9.81
C LEU A 106 -8.47 -9.65 10.23
N TYR A 107 -7.25 -10.05 9.86
CA TYR A 107 -6.66 -11.29 10.35
C TYR A 107 -6.80 -11.42 11.88
N ASP A 108 -7.05 -12.65 12.36
CA ASP A 108 -7.32 -12.96 13.79
C ASP A 108 -6.11 -13.63 14.48
N THR A 109 -4.95 -13.62 13.82
CA THR A 109 -3.71 -14.17 14.35
C THR A 109 -3.21 -13.34 15.53
N ASP A 110 -2.75 -13.99 16.61
CA ASP A 110 -2.26 -13.32 17.84
C ASP A 110 -1.05 -12.44 17.53
N GLU A 111 -1.26 -11.12 17.60
CA GLU A 111 -0.23 -10.13 17.28
C GLU A 111 0.93 -10.16 18.26
N ALA A 112 0.69 -10.44 19.55
CA ALA A 112 1.76 -10.48 20.54
C ALA A 112 2.67 -11.69 20.32
N GLU A 113 2.06 -12.84 20.00
CA GLU A 113 2.81 -14.04 19.64
C GLU A 113 3.58 -13.85 18.32
N ALA A 114 2.99 -13.14 17.35
CA ALA A 114 3.63 -12.83 16.08
C ALA A 114 4.85 -11.93 16.26
N VAL A 115 4.74 -10.87 17.07
CA VAL A 115 5.86 -9.98 17.40
C VAL A 115 7.01 -10.77 18.04
N GLU A 116 6.73 -11.60 19.05
CA GLU A 116 7.76 -12.42 19.71
C GLU A 116 8.41 -13.40 18.73
N SER A 117 7.62 -14.06 17.88
CA SER A 117 8.13 -14.96 16.86
C SER A 117 9.04 -14.27 15.84
N TYR A 118 8.70 -13.05 15.42
CA TYR A 118 9.51 -12.29 14.46
C TYR A 118 10.85 -11.85 15.07
N ASP A 119 10.85 -11.35 16.30
CA ASP A 119 12.08 -10.97 17.01
C ASP A 119 13.07 -12.16 17.12
N GLU A 120 12.56 -13.37 17.35
CA GLU A 120 13.40 -14.57 17.49
C GLU A 120 13.89 -15.17 16.16
N ASN A 121 13.07 -15.16 15.11
CA ASN A 121 13.28 -15.98 13.92
C ASN A 121 13.68 -15.21 12.66
N CYS A 122 13.57 -13.89 12.68
CA CYS A 122 13.87 -13.05 11.53
C CYS A 122 15.37 -12.69 11.45
N ILE A 123 16.17 -13.64 10.96
CA ILE A 123 17.64 -13.62 11.07
C ILE A 123 18.30 -12.71 9.99
N TYR A 124 17.57 -12.25 8.98
CA TYR A 124 18.05 -11.31 7.96
C TYR A 124 17.75 -9.86 8.35
N PHE A 125 18.70 -9.25 9.07
CA PHE A 125 18.56 -7.94 9.73
C PHE A 125 18.22 -6.74 8.82
N GLU A 126 18.34 -6.82 7.48
CA GLU A 126 18.12 -5.65 6.61
C GLU A 126 16.65 -5.41 6.26
N PHE A 127 15.83 -6.46 6.21
CA PHE A 127 14.40 -6.37 5.85
C PHE A 127 13.54 -7.07 6.89
N CYS A 128 13.79 -6.72 8.15
CA CYS A 128 13.02 -7.21 9.26
C CYS A 128 12.61 -6.12 10.23
N CYS A 129 11.38 -6.25 10.72
CA CYS A 129 10.84 -5.50 11.83
C CYS A 129 9.83 -6.39 12.54
N ASP A 130 9.90 -6.42 13.87
CA ASP A 130 9.14 -7.29 14.75
C ASP A 130 7.68 -6.85 14.88
N ASP A 131 7.41 -5.54 14.84
CA ASP A 131 6.05 -5.00 15.02
C ASP A 131 5.52 -4.19 13.81
N CYS A 132 6.32 -3.99 12.77
CA CYS A 132 5.94 -3.07 11.69
C CYS A 132 4.63 -3.45 11.00
N PHE A 133 4.35 -4.75 10.86
CA PHE A 133 3.09 -5.21 10.28
C PHE A 133 1.86 -4.76 11.11
N VAL A 134 2.00 -4.60 12.43
CA VAL A 134 0.93 -4.08 13.31
C VAL A 134 0.63 -2.63 12.98
N ASN A 135 1.68 -1.83 12.84
CA ASN A 135 1.56 -0.41 12.52
C ASN A 135 1.05 -0.21 11.07
N ASP A 136 1.58 -0.98 10.12
CA ASP A 136 1.16 -0.95 8.72
C ASP A 136 -0.33 -1.31 8.59
N ARG A 137 -0.79 -2.30 9.38
CA ARG A 137 -2.20 -2.66 9.50
C ARG A 137 -3.03 -1.51 10.07
N GLY A 138 -2.56 -0.88 11.15
CA GLY A 138 -3.22 0.26 11.78
C GLY A 138 -3.48 1.39 10.80
N LEU A 139 -2.45 1.77 10.04
CA LEU A 139 -2.57 2.79 8.98
C LEU A 139 -3.58 2.37 7.89
N GLY A 140 -3.50 1.13 7.41
CA GLY A 140 -4.43 0.61 6.39
C GLY A 140 -5.90 0.60 6.86
N LEU A 141 -6.14 0.21 8.12
CA LEU A 141 -7.48 0.24 8.73
C LEU A 141 -8.00 1.67 8.89
N SER A 142 -7.15 2.64 9.26
CA SER A 142 -7.54 4.05 9.30
C SER A 142 -8.03 4.54 7.94
N PHE A 143 -7.33 4.21 6.85
CA PHE A 143 -7.79 4.56 5.50
C PHE A 143 -9.11 3.88 5.12
N HIS A 144 -9.31 2.62 5.52
CA HIS A 144 -10.58 1.94 5.31
C HIS A 144 -11.74 2.65 6.01
N TYR A 145 -11.61 2.97 7.31
CA TYR A 145 -12.69 3.61 8.07
C TYR A 145 -12.96 5.05 7.62
N ILE A 146 -11.93 5.79 7.20
CA ILE A 146 -12.13 7.09 6.56
C ILE A 146 -12.99 6.92 5.30
N LYS A 147 -12.65 5.96 4.44
CA LYS A 147 -13.45 5.66 3.24
C LYS A 147 -14.89 5.29 3.57
N GLU A 148 -15.12 4.42 4.55
CA GLU A 148 -16.47 4.02 4.96
C GLU A 148 -17.30 5.24 5.40
N ALA A 149 -16.66 6.17 6.13
CA ALA A 149 -17.31 7.42 6.51
C ALA A 149 -17.66 8.32 5.31
N ILE A 150 -16.80 8.35 4.28
CA ILE A 150 -17.03 9.07 3.02
C ILE A 150 -18.20 8.45 2.25
N ASP A 151 -18.19 7.13 2.06
CA ASP A 151 -19.22 6.40 1.32
C ASP A 151 -20.61 6.54 1.95
N THR A 152 -20.65 6.64 3.28
CA THR A 152 -21.89 6.80 4.05
C THR A 152 -22.32 8.25 4.23
N ASP A 153 -21.58 9.20 3.65
CA ASP A 153 -21.76 10.65 3.79
C ASP A 153 -21.91 11.09 5.26
N ASN A 154 -21.03 10.55 6.12
CA ASN A 154 -21.08 10.75 7.57
C ASN A 154 -19.91 11.62 8.04
N ASP A 155 -20.10 12.94 7.96
CA ASP A 155 -19.08 13.94 8.33
C ASP A 155 -18.57 13.83 9.77
N ILE A 156 -19.42 13.38 10.70
CA ILE A 156 -19.04 13.20 12.11
C ILE A 156 -18.05 12.04 12.22
N LEU A 157 -18.41 10.88 11.68
CA LEU A 157 -17.54 9.71 11.70
C LEU A 157 -16.24 9.99 10.97
N LEU A 158 -16.32 10.68 9.83
CA LEU A 158 -15.16 11.08 9.05
C LEU A 158 -14.19 11.93 9.90
N SER A 159 -14.70 12.95 10.57
CA SER A 159 -13.90 13.83 11.43
C SER A 159 -13.24 13.03 12.57
N GLU A 160 -13.97 12.07 13.16
CA GLU A 160 -13.44 11.18 14.18
C GLU A 160 -12.31 10.28 13.64
N GLN A 161 -12.47 9.72 12.44
CA GLN A 161 -11.45 8.85 11.83
C GLN A 161 -10.19 9.62 11.41
N ILE A 162 -10.32 10.88 10.96
CA ILE A 162 -9.17 11.75 10.69
C ILE A 162 -8.37 12.00 11.97
N VAL A 163 -9.05 12.24 13.10
CA VAL A 163 -8.37 12.40 14.41
C VAL A 163 -7.65 11.11 14.82
N VAL A 164 -8.29 9.94 14.65
CA VAL A 164 -7.65 8.65 14.94
C VAL A 164 -6.39 8.45 14.10
N LEU A 165 -6.43 8.79 12.80
CA LEU A 165 -5.26 8.71 11.93
C LEU A 165 -4.14 9.66 12.40
N GLN A 166 -4.48 10.91 12.77
CA GLN A 166 -3.49 11.85 13.30
C GLN A 166 -2.84 11.34 14.60
N GLU A 167 -3.64 10.82 15.54
CA GLU A 167 -3.12 10.22 16.77
C GLU A 167 -2.23 9.00 16.49
N PHE A 168 -2.55 8.19 15.47
CA PHE A 168 -1.72 7.08 15.04
C PHE A 168 -0.35 7.56 14.54
N LEU A 169 -0.31 8.61 13.70
CA LEU A 169 0.95 9.14 13.17
C LEU A 169 1.81 9.77 14.27
N ASP A 170 1.17 10.53 15.17
CA ASP A 170 1.84 11.18 16.31
C ASP A 170 2.40 10.16 17.32
N SER A 171 1.79 8.99 17.43
CA SER A 171 2.25 7.93 18.34
C SER A 171 3.32 7.02 17.72
N ASN A 172 3.40 6.96 16.39
CA ASN A 172 4.35 6.12 15.65
C ASN A 172 5.47 6.92 14.98
N THR A 173 5.67 8.17 15.39
CA THR A 173 6.76 9.02 14.94
C THR A 173 8.07 8.70 15.66
N ILE A 174 9.18 8.67 14.92
CA ILE A 174 10.49 8.37 15.50
C ILE A 174 11.04 9.59 16.25
N PRO A 175 11.34 9.50 17.55
CA PRO A 175 11.86 10.65 18.31
C PRO A 175 13.31 10.93 17.92
N GLN A 176 13.54 11.64 16.79
CA GLN A 176 14.79 12.28 16.33
C GLN A 176 14.79 12.55 14.81
N VAL A 177 13.84 12.01 14.07
CA VAL A 177 13.57 12.37 12.66
C VAL A 177 12.28 13.19 12.71
N ASP A 178 12.28 14.42 12.22
CA ASP A 178 11.06 15.23 12.20
C ASP A 178 9.93 14.42 11.51
N SER A 179 8.80 14.31 12.21
CA SER A 179 7.42 14.02 11.78
C SER A 179 6.97 12.73 11.10
N ASP A 180 7.83 11.81 10.67
CA ASP A 180 7.35 10.81 9.69
C ASP A 180 7.16 9.39 10.26
N TYR A 181 6.06 8.73 9.87
CA TYR A 181 5.85 7.31 10.10
C TYR A 181 6.72 6.48 9.16
N MET A 182 7.52 5.55 9.71
CA MET A 182 8.50 4.78 8.94
C MET A 182 7.88 3.53 8.30
N PHE A 183 7.10 3.72 7.24
CA PHE A 183 6.53 2.61 6.46
C PHE A 183 7.58 1.63 5.94
N MET A 184 8.76 2.14 5.59
CA MET A 184 9.84 1.31 5.04
C MET A 184 10.54 0.45 6.10
N ALA A 185 10.19 0.58 7.38
CA ALA A 185 10.79 -0.22 8.43
C ALA A 185 10.54 -1.72 8.16
N GLY A 186 11.63 -2.48 8.12
CA GLY A 186 11.61 -3.91 7.81
C GLY A 186 11.29 -4.27 6.36
N LYS A 187 11.34 -3.33 5.41
CA LYS A 187 11.00 -3.58 4.00
C LYS A 187 12.15 -3.20 3.06
N PRO A 188 12.36 -3.94 1.96
CA PRO A 188 13.27 -3.51 0.91
C PRO A 188 12.69 -2.33 0.13
N THR A 189 13.55 -1.61 -0.57
CA THR A 189 13.11 -0.65 -1.60
C THR A 189 12.68 -1.40 -2.87
N GLY A 190 12.01 -0.70 -3.76
CA GLY A 190 11.88 -1.14 -5.16
C GLY A 190 13.24 -1.30 -5.84
N THR A 191 13.24 -1.94 -6.99
CA THR A 191 14.42 -2.29 -7.80
C THR A 191 15.22 -1.05 -8.24
N LEU A 192 14.58 0.11 -8.40
CA LEU A 192 15.24 1.38 -8.72
C LEU A 192 15.45 2.28 -7.50
N GLY A 193 15.12 1.79 -6.30
CA GLY A 193 15.27 2.52 -5.04
C GLY A 193 14.00 3.22 -4.57
N GLU A 194 12.83 2.81 -5.08
CA GLU A 194 11.52 3.33 -4.71
C GLU A 194 11.26 3.14 -3.20
N THR A 195 10.73 4.18 -2.58
CA THR A 195 10.39 4.23 -1.14
C THR A 195 9.06 4.96 -0.95
N VAL A 196 8.44 4.74 0.21
CA VAL A 196 7.24 5.46 0.64
C VAL A 196 7.52 6.16 1.96
N ILE A 197 7.13 7.43 2.03
CA ILE A 197 7.15 8.21 3.27
C ILE A 197 5.72 8.65 3.55
N TRP A 198 5.18 8.24 4.70
CA TRP A 198 3.87 8.69 5.16
C TRP A 198 4.06 9.82 6.15
N ASP A 199 4.12 11.04 5.60
CA ASP A 199 4.01 12.28 6.36
C ASP A 199 2.58 12.86 6.24
N SER A 200 2.33 14.02 6.88
CA SER A 200 1.03 14.67 6.81
C SER A 200 0.61 15.05 5.38
N ASN A 201 1.56 15.41 4.53
CA ASN A 201 1.28 15.81 3.15
C ASN A 201 0.96 14.59 2.30
N THR A 202 1.76 13.52 2.38
CA THR A 202 1.50 12.24 1.69
C THR A 202 0.09 11.76 2.02
N ILE A 203 -0.30 11.85 3.29
CA ILE A 203 -1.63 11.44 3.75
C ILE A 203 -2.72 12.35 3.22
N ALA A 204 -2.54 13.67 3.26
CA ALA A 204 -3.51 14.61 2.70
C ALA A 204 -3.76 14.36 1.20
N VAL A 205 -2.69 14.15 0.43
CA VAL A 205 -2.77 13.83 -1.00
C VAL A 205 -3.45 12.49 -1.23
N TYR A 206 -3.08 11.48 -0.44
CA TYR A 206 -3.69 10.16 -0.52
C TYR A 206 -5.19 10.19 -0.24
N LEU A 207 -5.61 10.87 0.83
CA LEU A 207 -7.01 11.04 1.17
C LEU A 207 -7.76 11.82 0.09
N ALA A 208 -7.17 12.90 -0.45
CA ALA A 208 -7.76 13.64 -1.57
C ALA A 208 -7.99 12.74 -2.80
N GLY A 209 -7.02 11.88 -3.13
CA GLY A 209 -7.17 10.86 -4.19
C GLY A 209 -8.27 9.85 -3.90
N LEU A 210 -8.38 9.40 -2.64
CA LEU A 210 -9.43 8.48 -2.19
C LEU A 210 -10.83 9.08 -2.34
N TYR A 211 -11.01 10.35 -1.93
CA TYR A 211 -12.27 11.10 -2.14
C TYR A 211 -12.64 11.16 -3.61
N LEU A 212 -11.70 11.62 -4.45
CA LEU A 212 -11.91 11.76 -5.88
C LEU A 212 -12.34 10.41 -6.50
N ARG A 213 -11.65 9.32 -6.16
CA ARG A 213 -11.94 7.98 -6.68
C ARG A 213 -13.30 7.47 -6.23
N THR A 214 -13.65 7.65 -4.96
CA THR A 214 -14.98 7.28 -4.44
C THR A 214 -16.09 8.05 -5.13
N ASN A 215 -15.91 9.35 -5.38
CA ASN A 215 -16.89 10.16 -6.09
C ASN A 215 -17.07 9.71 -7.55
N GLN A 216 -15.97 9.38 -8.24
CA GLN A 216 -16.01 8.81 -9.59
C GLN A 216 -16.86 7.52 -9.64
N ILE A 217 -16.69 6.64 -8.64
CA ILE A 217 -17.44 5.37 -8.54
C ILE A 217 -18.92 5.63 -8.26
N ASN A 218 -19.22 6.56 -7.36
CA ASN A 218 -20.59 6.91 -6.97
C ASN A 218 -21.31 7.82 -7.98
N GLU A 219 -20.65 8.17 -9.10
CA GLU A 219 -21.13 9.13 -10.11
C GLU A 219 -21.51 10.50 -9.49
N THR A 220 -20.83 10.91 -8.42
CA THR A 220 -20.98 12.22 -7.78
C THR A 220 -19.95 13.21 -8.31
N THR A 221 -20.32 14.49 -8.40
CA THR A 221 -19.42 15.55 -8.90
C THR A 221 -18.82 16.40 -7.77
N ASP A 222 -19.31 16.24 -6.54
CA ASP A 222 -18.86 17.01 -5.38
C ASP A 222 -17.49 16.55 -4.89
N ASN A 223 -16.44 17.18 -5.43
CA ASN A 223 -15.06 16.97 -5.04
C ASN A 223 -14.53 18.08 -4.11
N SER A 224 -15.43 18.82 -3.47
CA SER A 224 -15.07 19.92 -2.55
C SER A 224 -14.15 19.43 -1.42
N LYS A 225 -14.46 18.28 -0.80
CA LYS A 225 -13.65 17.69 0.28
C LYS A 225 -12.21 17.34 -0.14
N ALA A 226 -12.03 16.79 -1.35
CA ALA A 226 -10.69 16.52 -1.88
C ALA A 226 -9.90 17.82 -2.08
N CYS A 227 -10.55 18.87 -2.59
CA CYS A 227 -9.97 20.20 -2.74
C CYS A 227 -9.65 20.86 -1.40
N GLU A 228 -10.55 20.78 -0.41
CA GLU A 228 -10.39 21.37 0.92
C GLU A 228 -9.20 20.77 1.65
N LEU A 229 -9.01 19.44 1.57
CA LEU A 229 -7.84 18.76 2.12
C LEU A 229 -6.52 19.29 1.56
N LEU A 230 -6.44 19.47 0.24
CA LEU A 230 -5.23 20.01 -0.40
C LEU A 230 -5.00 21.48 -0.03
N LEU A 231 -6.05 22.29 0.08
CA LEU A 231 -5.92 23.68 0.53
C LEU A 231 -5.45 23.79 1.97
N GLU A 232 -5.98 22.96 2.87
CA GLU A 232 -5.61 22.96 4.30
C GLU A 232 -4.13 22.65 4.51
N HIS A 233 -3.56 21.80 3.64
CA HIS A 233 -2.16 21.38 3.68
C HIS A 233 -1.24 22.19 2.75
N GLU A 234 -1.73 23.27 2.14
CA GLU A 234 -0.98 24.11 1.18
C GLU A 234 -0.46 23.35 -0.07
N LEU A 235 -1.18 22.32 -0.51
CA LEU A 235 -0.84 21.43 -1.64
C LEU A 235 -1.67 21.68 -2.91
N SER A 236 -2.38 22.80 -3.00
CA SER A 236 -3.52 22.96 -3.94
C SER A 236 -3.19 23.31 -5.40
N CYS A 237 -1.93 23.24 -5.86
CA CYS A 237 -1.51 23.49 -7.27
C CYS A 237 -2.27 24.65 -7.98
N ASP A 238 -2.25 25.85 -7.38
CA ASP A 238 -2.95 27.06 -7.85
C ASP A 238 -4.49 27.08 -7.70
N ILE A 239 -5.12 26.04 -7.18
CA ILE A 239 -6.52 26.04 -6.76
C ILE A 239 -6.65 26.94 -5.52
N THR A 240 -7.51 27.95 -5.59
CA THR A 240 -7.72 28.94 -4.51
C THR A 240 -9.09 28.86 -3.84
N SER A 241 -10.00 28.05 -4.36
CA SER A 241 -11.36 27.88 -3.80
C SER A 241 -11.97 26.55 -4.25
N CYS A 242 -12.74 25.93 -3.36
CA CYS A 242 -13.50 24.69 -3.63
C CYS A 242 -14.98 24.94 -3.93
N GLU A 243 -15.44 26.20 -3.94
CA GLU A 243 -16.84 26.56 -4.18
C GLU A 243 -17.35 26.17 -5.59
N ASP A 244 -16.45 26.01 -6.55
CA ASP A 244 -16.73 25.58 -7.93
C ASP A 244 -15.95 24.29 -8.29
N ALA A 245 -15.99 23.26 -7.43
CA ALA A 245 -15.23 22.01 -7.63
C ALA A 245 -15.48 21.34 -9.01
N ASP A 246 -16.70 21.48 -9.57
CA ASP A 246 -17.02 21.03 -10.93
C ASP A 246 -16.20 21.75 -12.02
N TYR A 247 -15.84 23.02 -11.81
CA TYR A 247 -15.07 23.83 -12.77
C TYR A 247 -13.59 23.45 -12.78
N TYR A 248 -13.07 23.03 -11.63
CA TYR A 248 -11.67 22.65 -11.43
C TYR A 248 -11.45 21.14 -11.45
N TYR A 249 -12.43 20.31 -11.80
CA TYR A 249 -12.29 18.85 -11.72
C TYR A 249 -11.04 18.32 -12.42
N HIS A 250 -10.73 18.83 -13.62
CA HIS A 250 -9.52 18.43 -14.34
C HIS A 250 -8.24 18.96 -13.68
N ASP A 251 -8.26 20.19 -13.18
CA ASP A 251 -7.13 20.81 -12.49
C ASP A 251 -6.87 20.12 -11.14
N LEU A 252 -7.91 19.66 -10.45
CA LEU A 252 -7.85 18.88 -9.21
C LEU A 252 -7.25 17.50 -9.44
N ILE A 253 -7.65 16.80 -10.51
CA ILE A 253 -7.02 15.53 -10.91
C ILE A 253 -5.52 15.74 -11.15
N GLN A 254 -5.17 16.72 -12.00
CA GLN A 254 -3.78 17.02 -12.31
C GLN A 254 -3.00 17.41 -11.06
N CYS A 255 -3.63 18.15 -10.14
CA CYS A 255 -2.99 18.52 -8.88
C CYS A 255 -2.72 17.30 -8.00
N ILE A 256 -3.70 16.41 -7.81
CA ILE A 256 -3.51 15.18 -7.03
C ILE A 256 -2.42 14.31 -7.66
N GLU A 257 -2.41 14.14 -8.99
CA GLU A 257 -1.36 13.41 -9.71
C GLU A 257 0.02 14.04 -9.47
N GLN A 258 0.14 15.37 -9.63
CA GLN A 258 1.39 16.08 -9.39
C GLN A 258 1.85 15.96 -7.93
N GLN A 259 0.95 16.18 -6.98
CA GLN A 259 1.27 16.10 -5.55
C GLN A 259 1.60 14.67 -5.12
N SER A 260 1.02 13.66 -5.75
CA SER A 260 1.35 12.27 -5.49
C SER A 260 2.80 11.97 -5.89
N LEU A 261 3.25 12.51 -7.03
CA LEU A 261 4.65 12.44 -7.45
C LEU A 261 5.59 13.21 -6.51
N GLU A 262 5.22 14.43 -6.13
CA GLU A 262 6.06 15.32 -5.30
C GLU A 262 6.23 14.81 -3.86
N ASN A 263 5.16 14.28 -3.27
CA ASN A 263 5.15 13.78 -1.89
C ASN A 263 5.45 12.29 -1.81
N GLN A 264 5.85 11.66 -2.92
CA GLN A 264 6.17 10.23 -2.97
C GLN A 264 5.03 9.37 -2.41
N VAL A 265 3.78 9.79 -2.67
CA VAL A 265 2.64 8.90 -2.49
C VAL A 265 2.93 7.73 -3.43
N PRO A 266 3.01 6.49 -2.92
CA PRO A 266 3.31 5.34 -3.74
C PRO A 266 2.44 5.35 -5.02
N PHE A 267 3.14 5.43 -6.15
CA PHE A 267 2.68 5.01 -7.47
C PHE A 267 1.55 5.79 -8.14
N SER A 268 1.59 7.12 -8.04
CA SER A 268 1.14 7.93 -9.18
C SER A 268 2.18 7.86 -10.30
N GLU A 269 1.84 7.29 -11.45
CA GLU A 269 2.48 7.66 -12.72
C GLU A 269 1.70 8.79 -13.39
#